data_AF-A0A4Q3GYN7-F1
#
_entry.id   AF-A0A4Q3GYN7-F1
#
_cell.length_a   1.000
_cell.length_b   1.000
_cell.length_c   1.000
_cell.angle_alpha   90.00
_cell.angle_beta   90.00
_cell.angle_gamma   90.00
#
_symmetry.space_group_name_H-M   'P 1'
#
loop_
_entity.id
_entity.type
_entity.pdbx_description
1 polymer ?
#
loop_
_entity_poly.entity_id
_entity_poly.type
_entity_poly.pdbx_seq_one_letter_code
_entity_poly.pdbx_strand_id
1 'polypeptide(L)' 'TEWTIAIPSRGLTLSSVPLNPQSWMNARVKYWEGPVTVRGSHTGVGYLEMTGY' A
#
# COMPACT_ATOMS: atom_id res chain seq x y z
N THR A 1 -4.27 3.36 7.21
CA THR A 1 -3.94 2.68 5.95
C THR A 1 -2.47 2.87 5.61
N GLU A 2 -1.58 2.68 6.59
CA GLU A 2 -0.13 2.70 6.36
C GLU A 2 0.39 1.31 6.70
N TRP A 3 1.20 0.75 5.80
CA TRP A 3 1.73 -0.60 5.90
C TRP A 3 3.23 -0.59 5.72
N THR A 4 3.92 -1.42 6.48
CA THR A 4 5.35 -1.66 6.33
C THR A 4 5.59 -3.00 5.67
N ILE A 5 6.38 -3.00 4.60
CA ILE A 5 6.80 -4.18 3.84
C ILE A 5 8.29 -4.34 4.06
N ALA A 6 8.72 -5.50 4.55
CA ALA A 6 10.12 -5.81 4.77
C ALA A 6 10.52 -7.12 4.10
N ILE A 7 11.58 -7.08 3.29
CA ILE A 7 12.26 -8.24 2.72
C ILE A 7 13.75 -8.12 3.10
N PRO A 8 14.15 -8.56 4.30
CA PRO A 8 15.50 -8.34 4.83
C PRO A 8 16.60 -8.93 3.96
N SER A 9 16.36 -10.10 3.36
CA SER A 9 17.30 -10.76 2.43
C SER A 9 17.60 -9.94 1.17
N ARG A 10 16.84 -8.87 0.91
CA ARG A 10 17.01 -7.94 -0.20
C ARG A 10 17.35 -6.53 0.27
N GLY A 11 17.58 -6.32 1.56
CA GLY A 11 17.77 -4.98 2.14
C GLY A 11 16.57 -4.06 1.94
N LEU A 12 15.37 -4.63 1.75
CA LEU A 12 14.16 -3.86 1.43
C LEU A 12 13.33 -3.65 2.69
N THR A 13 13.09 -2.39 3.03
CA THR A 13 12.08 -1.97 4.00
C THR A 13 11.37 -0.75 3.44
N LEU A 14 10.05 -0.83 3.26
CA LEU A 14 9.22 0.22 2.69
C LEU A 14 8.01 0.49 3.58
N SER A 15 7.65 1.76 3.75
CA SER A 15 6.36 2.19 4.28
C SER A 15 5.51 2.77 3.15
N SER A 16 4.26 2.34 3.07
CA SER A 16 3.30 2.82 2.06
C SER A 16 2.37 3.90 2.64
N VAL A 17 2.31 5.07 2.02
CA VAL A 17 1.43 6.18 2.39
C VAL A 17 0.39 6.40 1.30
N PRO A 18 -0.92 6.27 1.59
CA PRO A 18 -1.98 6.45 0.60
C PRO A 18 -2.16 7.91 0.21
N LEU A 19 -2.31 8.17 -1.08
CA LEU A 19 -2.57 9.52 -1.60
C LEU A 19 -4.05 9.87 -1.52
N ASN A 20 -4.92 8.88 -1.71
CA ASN A 20 -6.36 9.01 -1.52
C ASN A 20 -6.84 8.00 -0.47
N PRO A 21 -7.01 8.41 0.80
CA PRO A 21 -7.43 7.50 1.87
C PRO A 21 -8.81 6.86 1.63
N GLN A 22 -9.69 7.51 0.87
CA GLN A 22 -11.07 7.07 0.61
C GLN A 22 -11.21 6.23 -0.66
N SER A 23 -10.21 5.42 -1.00
CA SER A 23 -10.21 4.58 -2.21
C SER A 23 -10.88 3.22 -2.00
N TRP A 24 -12.08 3.22 -1.40
CA TRP A 24 -12.88 2.00 -1.20
C TRP A 24 -13.73 1.70 -2.43
N MET A 25 -13.62 0.47 -2.93
CA MET A 25 -14.39 -0.04 -4.05
C MET A 25 -15.67 -0.69 -3.55
N ASN A 26 -16.81 -0.21 -4.08
CA ASN A 26 -18.13 -0.74 -3.78
C ASN A 26 -18.46 -1.95 -4.67
N ALA A 27 -17.63 -3.00 -4.57
CA ALA A 27 -17.84 -4.27 -5.25
C ALA A 27 -18.57 -5.26 -4.33
N ARG A 28 -18.98 -6.42 -4.89
CA ARG A 28 -19.67 -7.49 -4.14
C ARG A 28 -18.85 -7.95 -2.92
N VAL A 29 -17.54 -8.01 -3.06
CA VAL A 29 -16.59 -8.10 -1.94
C VAL A 29 -15.95 -6.74 -1.83
N LYS A 30 -16.11 -6.07 -0.69
CA LYS A 30 -15.52 -4.75 -0.48
C LYS A 30 -14.01 -4.87 -0.42
N TYR A 31 -13.36 -3.94 -1.12
CA TYR A 31 -11.92 -3.85 -1.12
C TYR A 31 -11.49 -2.39 -1.27
N TRP A 32 -10.23 -2.13 -1.00
CA TRP A 32 -9.56 -0.85 -0.96
C TRP A 32 -8.46 -0.99 -1.98
N GLU A 33 -8.45 -0.08 -2.93
CA GLU A 33 -7.50 -0.05 -4.01
C GLU A 33 -7.19 1.41 -4.29
N GLY A 34 -5.96 1.82 -4.03
CA GLY A 34 -5.61 3.23 -4.15
C GLY A 34 -4.13 3.49 -4.40
N PRO A 35 -3.82 4.66 -4.97
CA PRO A 35 -2.44 5.07 -5.21
C PRO A 35 -1.72 5.32 -3.88
N VAL A 36 -0.48 4.86 -3.81
CA VAL A 36 0.42 5.02 -2.66
C VAL A 36 1.76 5.63 -3.09
N THR A 37 2.36 6.41 -2.20
CA THR A 37 3.80 6.65 -2.22
C THR A 37 4.47 5.63 -1.32
N VAL A 38 5.68 5.20 -1.66
CA VAL A 38 6.50 4.35 -0.81
C VAL A 38 7.79 5.08 -0.42
N ARG A 39 8.24 4.88 0.82
CA ARG A 39 9.46 5.47 1.39
C ARG A 39 10.19 4.45 2.27
N GLY A 40 11.46 4.68 2.58
CA GLY A 40 12.27 3.81 3.43
C GLY A 40 13.61 3.53 2.76
N SER A 41 13.94 2.25 2.59
CA SER A 41 15.11 1.81 1.81
C SER A 41 15.10 2.33 0.36
N HIS A 42 13.93 2.53 -0.22
CA HIS A 42 13.72 3.10 -1.55
C HIS A 42 12.55 4.07 -1.52
N THR A 43 12.47 4.96 -2.50
CA THR A 43 11.34 5.86 -2.73
C THR A 43 10.68 5.55 -4.05
N GLY A 44 9.36 5.72 -4.12
CA GLY A 44 8.62 5.43 -5.34
C GLY A 44 7.12 5.70 -5.20
N VAL A 45 6.39 5.35 -6.25
CA VAL A 45 4.93 5.43 -6.33
C VAL A 45 4.37 4.14 -6.89
N GLY A 46 3.13 3.81 -6.53
CA GLY A 46 2.46 2.59 -6.99
C GLY A 46 1.01 2.53 -6.55
N TYR A 47 0.44 1.33 -6.55
CA TYR A 47 -0.90 1.03 -6.05
C TYR A 47 -0.82 -0.05 -4.98
N LEU A 48 -1.74 0.03 -4.01
CA LEU A 48 -1.97 -1.01 -3.03
C LEU A 48 -3.41 -1.48 -3.16
N GLU A 49 -3.59 -2.78 -3.32
CA GLU A 49 -4.88 -3.45 -3.21
C GLU A 49 -4.85 -4.27 -1.93
N MET A 50 -5.95 -4.22 -1.19
CA MET A 50 -6.11 -5.02 0.01
C MET A 50 -7.48 -5.67 -0.05
N THR A 51 -7.68 -6.82 0.56
CA THR A 51 -8.99 -7.49 0.69
C THR A 51 -9.03 -8.20 2.04
N GLY A 52 -10.22 -8.60 2.51
CA GLY A 52 -10.34 -9.50 3.68
C GLY A 52 -10.03 -8.90 5.07
N TYR A 53 -10.09 -7.58 5.21
CA TYR A 53 -10.09 -6.84 6.49
C TYR A 53 -11.40 -6.90 7.25
#